data_AF-A0A956KQK9-F1
#
_entry.id   AF-A0A956KQK9-F1
#
_cell.length_a   1.000
_cell.length_b   1.000
_cell.length_c   1.000
_cell.angle_alpha   90.00
_cell.angle_beta   90.00
_cell.angle_gamma   90.00
#
_symmetry.space_group_name_H-M   'P 1'
#
loop_
_entity.id
_entity.type
_entity.pdbx_description
1 polymer ?
#
loop_
_entity_poly.entity_id
_entity_poly.type
_entity_poly.pdbx_seq_one_letter_code
_entity_poly.pdbx_strand_id
1 'polypeptide(L)' 'MEAAARRNFEQTALPLLDNLYGAAIRLTRDPSEAEDLVQDSMVRAYRFWDTFKQGTNIKA' A
#
# COMPACT_ATOMS: atom_id res chain seq x y z
N MET A 1 2.17 12.03 10.38
CA MET A 1 0.89 12.12 9.65
C MET A 1 -0.22 12.67 10.54
N GLU A 2 -0.88 13.75 10.10
CA GLU A 2 -2.08 14.29 10.74
C GLU A 2 -3.29 13.35 10.60
N ALA A 3 -4.30 13.48 11.47
CA ALA A 3 -5.48 12.60 11.46
C ALA A 3 -6.27 12.63 10.14
N ALA A 4 -6.29 13.77 9.43
CA ALA A 4 -6.90 13.88 8.11
C ALA A 4 -6.10 13.14 7.03
N ALA A 5 -4.77 13.29 7.03
CA ALA A 5 -3.88 12.58 6.11
C ALA A 5 -3.96 11.05 6.31
N ARG A 6 -4.11 10.58 7.55
CA ARG A 6 -4.33 9.16 7.85
C ARG A 6 -5.62 8.62 7.24
N ARG A 7 -6.73 9.34 7.38
CA ARG A 7 -8.01 8.94 6.76
C ARG A 7 -7.90 8.87 5.24
N ASN A 8 -7.23 9.83 4.63
CA ASN A 8 -7.02 9.83 3.17
C ASN A 8 -6.13 8.65 2.73
N PHE A 9 -5.08 8.33 3.48
CA PHE A 9 -4.27 7.13 3.24
C PHE A 9 -5.13 5.87 3.29
N GLU A 10 -5.89 5.68 4.36
CA GLU A 10 -6.74 4.50 4.54
C GLU A 10 -7.77 4.37 3.40
N GLN A 11 -8.43 5.47 3.02
CA GLN A 11 -9.40 5.49 1.92
C GLN A 11 -8.78 5.21 0.54
N THR A 12 -7.51 5.55 0.35
CA THR A 12 -6.83 5.38 -0.95
C THR A 12 -6.11 4.04 -1.04
N ALA A 13 -5.45 3.60 0.03
CA ALA A 13 -4.54 2.46 0.03
C ALA A 13 -5.22 1.14 0.44
N LEU A 14 -6.18 1.15 1.38
CA LEU A 14 -6.87 -0.09 1.78
C LEU A 14 -7.61 -0.78 0.61
N PRO A 15 -8.29 -0.06 -0.31
CA PRO A 15 -8.91 -0.69 -1.48
C PRO A 15 -7.92 -1.34 -2.45
N LEU A 16 -6.62 -1.04 -2.33
CA LEU A 16 -5.57 -1.63 -3.17
C LEU A 16 -4.98 -2.90 -2.57
N LEU A 17 -5.26 -3.22 -1.29
CA LEU A 17 -4.67 -4.35 -0.59
C LEU A 17 -4.90 -5.68 -1.31
N ASP A 18 -6.13 -5.96 -1.75
CA ASP A 18 -6.44 -7.22 -2.44
C ASP A 18 -5.67 -7.37 -3.76
N ASN A 19 -5.51 -6.25 -4.49
CA ASN A 19 -4.74 -6.23 -5.74
C ASN A 19 -3.23 -6.39 -5.48
N LEU A 20 -2.71 -5.75 -4.42
CA LEU A 20 -1.31 -5.89 -4.00
C LEU A 20 -1.02 -7.32 -3.55
N TYR A 21 -1.92 -7.93 -2.79
CA TYR A 21 -1.80 -9.32 -2.35
C TYR A 21 -1.86 -10.30 -3.53
N GLY A 22 -2.80 -10.12 -4.46
CA GLY A 22 -2.85 -10.93 -5.68
C GLY A 22 -1.60 -10.78 -6.55
N ALA A 23 -0.97 -9.61 -6.58
CA ALA A 23 0.32 -9.41 -7.24
C ALA A 23 1.48 -10.08 -6.49
N ALA A 24 1.50 -9.96 -5.15
CA ALA A 24 2.51 -10.55 -4.29
C ALA A 24 2.50 -12.08 -4.38
N ILE A 25 1.31 -12.72 -4.35
CA ILE A 25 1.16 -14.17 -4.54
C ILE A 25 1.75 -14.65 -5.86
N ARG A 26 1.58 -13.89 -6.94
CA ARG A 26 2.16 -14.24 -8.25
C ARG A 26 3.70 -14.15 -8.25
N LEU A 27 4.26 -13.29 -7.41
CA LEU A 27 5.71 -13.07 -7.31
C LEU A 27 6.39 -14.09 -6.40
N THR A 28 5.87 -14.28 -5.19
CA THR A 28 6.49 -15.12 -4.16
C THR A 28 6.11 -16.60 -4.32
N ARG A 29 4.90 -16.87 -4.84
CA ARG A 29 4.29 -18.21 -4.86
C ARG A 29 4.13 -18.84 -3.46
N ASP A 30 4.23 -18.02 -2.42
CA ASP A 30 4.06 -18.38 -1.03
C ASP A 30 3.15 -17.35 -0.34
N PRO A 31 2.06 -17.78 0.33
CA PRO A 31 1.14 -16.87 1.00
C PRO A 31 1.77 -16.03 2.11
N SER A 32 2.65 -16.62 2.92
CA SER A 32 3.28 -15.92 4.05
C SER A 32 4.26 -14.86 3.55
N GLU A 33 5.11 -15.18 2.57
CA GLU A 33 5.98 -14.18 1.94
C GLU A 33 5.18 -13.09 1.21
N ALA A 34 4.01 -13.43 0.65
CA ALA A 34 3.14 -12.45 0.01
C ALA A 34 2.52 -11.48 1.03
N GLU A 35 2.06 -11.96 2.18
CA GLU A 35 1.55 -11.12 3.27
C GLU A 35 2.64 -10.17 3.77
N ASP A 36 3.84 -10.68 4.03
CA ASP A 36 4.98 -9.88 4.50
C ASP A 36 5.36 -8.81 3.47
N LEU A 37 5.42 -9.16 2.18
CA LEU A 37 5.72 -8.21 1.11
C LEU A 37 4.68 -7.08 1.01
N VAL A 38 3.39 -7.41 1.14
CA VAL A 38 2.30 -6.42 1.14
C VAL A 38 2.41 -5.51 2.36
N GLN A 39 2.65 -6.08 3.54
CA GLN A 39 2.81 -5.31 4.76
C GLN A 39 3.99 -4.33 4.66
N ASP A 40 5.16 -4.79 4.24
CA ASP A 40 6.34 -3.94 4.05
C ASP A 40 6.08 -2.81 3.05
N SER A 41 5.38 -3.11 1.95
CA SER A 41 5.00 -2.13 0.94
C SER A 41 4.05 -1.08 1.51
N MET A 42 3.07 -1.50 2.32
CA MET A 42 2.13 -0.60 2.98
C MET A 42 2.79 0.28 4.03
N VAL A 43 3.73 -0.26 4.81
CA VAL A 43 4.52 0.50 5.78
C VAL A 43 5.37 1.56 5.07
N ARG A 44 5.99 1.21 3.94
CA ARG A 44 6.74 2.17 3.10
C ARG A 44 5.81 3.25 2.55
N ALA A 45 4.67 2.88 1.98
CA ALA A 45 3.68 3.82 1.46
C ALA A 45 3.21 4.79 2.56
N TYR A 46 2.95 4.28 3.76
CA TYR A 46 2.56 5.10 4.91
C TYR A 46 3.66 6.08 5.32
N ARG A 47 4.93 5.65 5.35
CA ARG A 47 6.08 6.50 5.69
C ARG A 47 6.29 7.64 4.71
N PHE A 48 6.05 7.40 3.42
CA PHE A 48 6.24 8.40 2.36
C PHE A 48 4.95 9.13 1.96
N TRP A 49 3.84 8.87 2.64
CA TRP A 49 2.54 9.44 2.31
C TRP A 49 2.53 10.97 2.36
N ASP A 50 3.24 11.57 3.32
CA ASP A 50 3.31 13.02 3.45
C ASP A 50 4.07 13.69 2.28
N THR A 51 4.82 12.91 1.48
CA THR A 51 5.48 13.35 0.23
C THR A 51 4.68 13.03 -1.04
N PHE A 52 3.62 12.24 -0.91
CA PHE A 52 2.74 11.89 -2.02
C PHE A 52 1.94 13.12 -2.47
N LYS A 53 2.05 13.49 -3.74
CA LYS A 53 1.20 14.55 -4.33
C LYS A 53 -0.12 13.94 -4.80
N GLN A 54 -1.22 14.34 -4.15
CA GLN A 54 -2.56 14.04 -4.63
C GLN A 54 -2.70 14.44 -6.12
N GLY A 55 -3.01 13.46 -6.98
CA GLY A 55 -3.10 13.63 -8.44
C GLY A 55 -2.01 12.92 -9.23
N THR A 56 -0.95 12.41 -8.60
CA THR A 56 -0.02 11.45 -9.24
C THR A 56 -0.57 10.03 -9.16
N ASN A 57 -0.31 9.21 -10.19
CA ASN A 57 -0.80 7.84 -10.25
C ASN A 57 -0.23 7.01 -9.09
N ILE A 58 -1.07 6.60 -8.15
CA ILE A 58 -0.67 5.75 -7.01
C ILE A 58 -0.31 4.31 -7.44
N LYS A 59 -0.55 3.96 -8.70
CA LYS A 59 -0.20 2.67 -9.32
C LYS A 59 1.08 2.72 -10.16
N ALA A 60 1.73 3.87 -10.29
CA ALA A 60 2.95 4.04 -11.09
C ALA A 60 4.21 3.82 -10.25
#